data_AF-A0A963TMT4-F1
#
_entry.id   AF-A0A963TMT4-F1
#
_cell.length_a   1.000
_cell.length_b   1.000
_cell.length_c   1.000
_cell.angle_alpha   90.00
_cell.angle_beta   90.00
_cell.angle_gamma   90.00
#
_symmetry.space_group_name_H-M   'P 1'
#
loop_
_entity.id
_entity.type
_entity.pdbx_description
1 polymer ?
#
loop_
_entity_poly.entity_id
_entity_poly.type
_entity_poly.pdbx_seq_one_letter_code
_entity_poly.pdbx_strand_id
1 'polypeptide(L)'
;MAETNVRDLFANDPQRFQTLSLREGPLLVDVSKQRVTTETLRLLLDLAKACDLESARAAMFAGEKINVTESRAVLHVALRHRGDTPIAVDGHDVMPGVRATLARLKAFTEQVRSGAWTGGTGK
;
A
#
# COMPACT_ATOMS: atom_id res chain seq x y z
N MET A 1 -24.83 -8.37 -16.31
CA MET A 1 -23.44 -8.80 -16.59
C MET A 1 -23.30 -10.25 -17.04
N ALA A 2 -24.27 -11.15 -16.80
CA ALA A 2 -24.15 -12.57 -17.20
C ALA A 2 -23.86 -12.76 -18.70
N GLU A 3 -24.40 -11.88 -19.56
CA GLU A 3 -24.23 -11.93 -21.01
C GLU A 3 -23.06 -11.11 -21.57
N THR A 4 -22.34 -10.33 -20.74
CA THR A 4 -21.27 -9.44 -21.24
C THR A 4 -19.98 -10.23 -21.51
N ASN A 5 -19.56 -10.36 -22.76
CA ASN A 5 -18.31 -11.04 -23.15
C ASN A 5 -17.15 -10.06 -23.30
N VAL A 6 -15.98 -10.39 -22.73
CA VAL A 6 -14.77 -9.55 -22.83
C VAL A 6 -14.31 -9.36 -24.28
N ARG A 7 -14.45 -10.37 -25.14
CA ARG A 7 -14.08 -10.25 -26.56
C ARG A 7 -14.89 -9.15 -27.24
N ASP A 8 -16.20 -9.10 -26.99
CA ASP A 8 -17.09 -8.09 -27.56
C ASP A 8 -16.77 -6.71 -26.99
N LEU A 9 -16.41 -6.62 -25.70
CA LEU A 9 -15.96 -5.35 -25.10
C LEU A 9 -14.69 -4.80 -25.77
N PHE A 10 -13.75 -5.66 -26.18
CA PHE A 10 -12.58 -5.22 -26.95
C PHE A 10 -12.91 -4.88 -28.39
N ALA A 11 -13.78 -5.66 -29.03
CA ALA A 11 -14.21 -5.40 -30.41
C ALA A 11 -14.93 -4.04 -30.54
N ASN A 12 -15.71 -3.67 -29.52
CA ASN A 12 -16.50 -2.43 -29.51
C ASN A 12 -15.75 -1.22 -28.96
N ASP A 13 -14.59 -1.40 -28.33
CA ASP A 13 -13.77 -0.31 -27.79
C ASP A 13 -12.28 -0.54 -28.11
N PRO A 14 -11.79 -0.03 -29.25
CA PRO A 14 -10.38 -0.12 -29.61
C PRO A 14 -9.43 0.57 -28.61
N GLN A 15 -9.94 1.49 -27.77
CA GLN A 15 -9.16 2.22 -26.77
C GLN A 15 -9.27 1.59 -25.37
N ARG A 16 -9.89 0.41 -25.26
CA ARG A 16 -10.16 -0.26 -23.98
C ARG A 16 -8.90 -0.49 -23.16
N PHE A 17 -7.82 -0.90 -23.80
CA PHE A 17 -6.55 -1.12 -23.11
C PHE A 17 -6.01 0.19 -22.53
N GLN A 18 -5.98 1.29 -23.30
CA GLN A 18 -5.53 2.58 -22.78
C GLN A 18 -6.42 3.08 -21.64
N THR A 19 -7.74 2.94 -21.77
CA THR A 19 -8.72 3.46 -20.81
C THR A 19 -8.71 2.67 -19.49
N LEU A 20 -8.48 1.36 -19.54
CA LEU A 20 -8.55 0.45 -18.39
C LEU A 20 -7.17 -0.07 -17.98
N SER A 21 -6.12 0.68 -18.26
CA SER A 21 -4.78 0.40 -17.75
C SER A 21 -4.18 1.63 -17.10
N LEU A 22 -3.42 1.41 -16.02
CA LEU A 22 -2.62 2.43 -15.36
C LEU A 22 -1.15 2.04 -15.45
N ARG A 23 -0.29 3.01 -15.76
CA ARG A 23 1.16 2.84 -15.71
C ARG A 23 1.75 3.79 -14.67
N GLU A 24 2.53 3.22 -13.75
CA GLU A 24 3.31 3.96 -12.77
C GLU A 24 4.77 3.49 -12.89
N GLY A 25 5.60 4.30 -13.55
CA GLY A 25 6.96 3.92 -13.92
C GLY A 25 7.01 2.57 -14.68
N PRO A 26 7.76 1.56 -14.17
CA PRO A 26 7.85 0.25 -14.82
C PRO A 26 6.60 -0.62 -14.61
N LEU A 27 5.74 -0.30 -13.63
CA LEU A 27 4.56 -1.10 -13.30
C LEU A 27 3.39 -0.77 -14.23
N LEU A 28 2.83 -1.81 -14.86
CA LEU A 28 1.59 -1.74 -15.62
C LEU A 28 0.51 -2.53 -14.87
N VAL A 29 -0.57 -1.84 -14.51
CA VAL A 29 -1.79 -2.46 -13.99
C VAL A 29 -2.82 -2.45 -15.12
N ASP A 30 -2.98 -3.60 -15.79
CA ASP A 30 -3.95 -3.80 -16.87
C ASP A 30 -5.19 -4.53 -16.33
N VAL A 31 -6.31 -3.81 -16.25
CA VAL A 31 -7.62 -4.38 -15.89
C VAL A 31 -8.58 -4.45 -17.08
N SER A 32 -8.09 -4.19 -18.31
CA SER A 32 -8.89 -4.19 -19.54
C SER A 32 -9.54 -5.54 -19.85
N LYS A 33 -8.95 -6.64 -19.36
CA LYS A 33 -9.45 -8.01 -19.53
C LYS A 33 -10.52 -8.43 -18.51
N GLN A 34 -10.94 -7.51 -17.63
CA GLN A 34 -12.05 -7.73 -16.70
C GLN A 34 -13.41 -7.44 -17.36
N ARG A 35 -14.50 -8.01 -16.82
CA ARG A 35 -15.89 -7.76 -17.27
C ARG A 35 -16.43 -6.43 -16.75
N VAL A 36 -15.72 -5.35 -17.07
CA VAL A 36 -16.03 -3.99 -16.60
C VAL A 36 -16.17 -3.03 -17.78
N THR A 37 -17.11 -2.10 -17.68
CA THR A 37 -17.22 -0.93 -18.57
C THR A 37 -16.75 0.33 -17.84
N THR A 38 -16.61 1.44 -18.56
CA THR A 38 -16.36 2.75 -17.94
C THR A 38 -17.46 3.12 -16.94
N GLU A 39 -18.72 2.77 -17.24
CA GLU A 39 -19.83 2.93 -16.30
C GLU A 39 -19.66 2.07 -15.05
N THR A 40 -19.27 0.80 -15.21
CA THR A 40 -19.01 -0.09 -14.05
C THR A 40 -17.92 0.49 -13.16
N LEU A 41 -16.83 0.99 -13.76
CA LEU A 41 -15.75 1.62 -13.02
C LEU A 41 -16.22 2.87 -12.27
N ARG A 42 -17.00 3.73 -12.93
CA ARG A 42 -17.61 4.91 -12.28
C ARG A 42 -18.45 4.50 -11.06
N LEU A 43 -19.33 3.51 -11.22
CA LEU A 43 -20.19 3.03 -10.13
C LEU A 43 -19.38 2.42 -8.97
N LEU A 44 -18.30 1.69 -9.25
CA LEU A 44 -17.40 1.16 -8.21
C LEU A 44 -16.66 2.28 -7.47
N LEU A 45 -16.23 3.33 -8.17
CA LEU A 45 -15.61 4.51 -7.55
C LEU A 45 -16.62 5.32 -6.72
N ASP A 46 -17.85 5.44 -7.19
CA ASP A 46 -18.92 6.08 -6.44
C ASP A 46 -19.29 5.27 -5.19
N LEU A 47 -19.27 3.94 -5.26
CA LEU A 47 -19.40 3.08 -4.09
C LEU A 47 -18.25 3.28 -3.11
N ALA A 48 -17.00 3.37 -3.58
CA ALA A 48 -15.85 3.61 -2.70
C ALA A 48 -15.97 4.95 -1.95
N LYS A 49 -16.49 6.00 -2.62
CA LYS A 49 -16.80 7.29 -1.97
C LYS A 49 -17.95 7.16 -0.98
N ALA A 50 -19.02 6.46 -1.33
CA ALA A 50 -20.17 6.24 -0.45
C ALA A 50 -19.80 5.45 0.82
N CYS A 51 -18.81 4.56 0.73
CA CYS A 51 -18.25 3.83 1.86
C CYS A 51 -17.23 4.65 2.68
N ASP A 52 -17.00 5.92 2.34
CA ASP A 52 -16.05 6.82 3.01
C ASP A 52 -14.61 6.26 3.09
N LEU A 53 -14.19 5.57 2.02
CA LEU A 53 -12.87 4.94 1.94
C LEU A 53 -11.73 5.95 2.10
N GLU A 54 -11.93 7.18 1.63
CA GLU A 54 -10.90 8.22 1.69
C GLU A 54 -10.62 8.68 3.12
N SER A 55 -11.67 8.83 3.95
CA SER A 55 -11.51 9.16 5.37
C SER A 55 -10.91 7.99 6.13
N ALA A 56 -11.34 6.76 5.86
CA ALA A 56 -10.73 5.56 6.47
C ALA A 56 -9.23 5.44 6.13
N ARG A 57 -8.86 5.74 4.88
CA ARG A 57 -7.45 5.84 4.47
C ARG A 57 -6.74 6.95 5.24
N ALA A 58 -7.32 8.15 5.33
CA ALA A 58 -6.70 9.27 6.03
C ALA A 58 -6.47 8.96 7.52
N ALA A 59 -7.45 8.37 8.20
CA ALA A 59 -7.36 7.92 9.58
C ALA A 59 -6.21 6.92 9.81
N MET A 60 -6.01 5.98 8.87
CA MET A 60 -4.85 5.06 8.91
C MET A 60 -3.53 5.82 8.89
N PHE A 61 -3.36 6.76 7.94
CA PHE A 61 -2.12 7.53 7.81
C PHE A 61 -1.89 8.52 8.96
N ALA A 62 -2.97 9.01 9.58
CA ALA A 62 -2.92 9.90 10.73
C ALA A 62 -2.62 9.17 12.06
N GLY A 63 -2.55 7.84 12.06
CA GLY A 63 -2.27 7.04 13.26
C GLY A 63 -3.46 6.88 14.19
N GLU A 64 -4.69 7.08 13.69
CA GLU A 64 -5.91 6.83 14.45
C GLU A 64 -6.09 5.33 14.76
N LYS A 65 -6.86 5.04 15.80
CA LYS A 65 -7.10 3.68 16.31
C LYS A 65 -8.14 2.92 15.47
N ILE A 66 -7.86 2.73 14.19
CA ILE A 66 -8.77 2.08 13.23
C ILE A 66 -8.92 0.57 13.45
N ASN A 67 -7.99 -0.08 14.17
CA ASN A 67 -8.20 -1.43 14.67
C ASN A 67 -9.10 -1.36 15.90
N VAL A 68 -10.40 -1.34 15.67
CA VAL A 68 -11.44 -1.05 16.68
C VAL A 68 -11.58 -2.15 17.74
N THR A 69 -11.29 -3.41 17.40
CA THR A 69 -11.42 -4.53 18.34
C THR A 69 -10.31 -4.54 19.39
N GLU A 70 -9.12 -4.05 19.03
CA GLU A 70 -7.96 -3.96 19.94
C GLU A 70 -7.66 -2.53 20.40
N SER A 71 -8.40 -1.53 19.89
CA SER A 71 -8.15 -0.10 20.14
C SER A 71 -6.71 0.33 19.80
N ARG A 72 -6.23 -0.03 18.60
CA ARG A 72 -4.84 0.20 18.15
C ARG A 72 -4.75 0.95 16.82
N ALA A 73 -3.69 1.74 16.68
CA ALA A 73 -3.30 2.31 15.40
C ALA A 73 -2.76 1.23 14.45
N VAL A 74 -2.89 1.44 13.14
CA VAL A 74 -2.39 0.52 12.10
C VAL A 74 -1.41 1.24 11.20
N LEU A 75 -0.11 1.13 11.50
CA LEU A 75 0.94 1.98 10.90
C LEU A 75 2.09 1.22 10.23
N HIS A 76 1.78 0.14 9.52
CA HIS A 76 2.78 -0.52 8.65
C HIS A 76 3.37 0.44 7.59
N VAL A 77 2.64 1.50 7.23
CA VAL A 77 3.12 2.59 6.37
C VAL A 77 4.28 3.38 6.99
N ALA A 78 4.28 3.58 8.31
CA ALA A 78 5.36 4.31 9.02
C ALA A 78 6.69 3.56 8.95
N LEU A 79 6.66 2.22 9.00
CA LEU A 79 7.85 1.37 8.94
C LEU A 79 8.64 1.50 7.62
N ARG A 80 7.98 1.98 6.56
CA ARG A 80 8.57 2.20 5.23
C ARG A 80 8.49 3.65 4.76
N HIS A 81 8.13 4.56 5.66
CA HIS A 81 8.07 5.99 5.35
C HIS A 81 9.50 6.54 5.23
N ARG A 82 9.85 7.05 4.05
CA ARG A 82 11.16 7.61 3.75
C ARG A 82 11.19 9.15 3.78
N GLY A 83 10.06 9.78 4.04
CA GLY A 83 9.97 11.23 4.20
C GLY A 83 10.35 11.66 5.62
N ASP A 84 10.37 12.98 5.81
CA ASP A 84 10.71 13.61 7.09
C ASP A 84 9.48 14.03 7.91
N THR A 85 8.27 13.78 7.39
CA THR A 85 7.04 14.14 8.09
C THR A 85 6.82 13.23 9.30
N PRO A 86 6.46 13.80 10.46
CA PRO A 86 6.15 13.01 11.65
C PRO A 86 4.87 12.19 11.42
N ILE A 87 4.82 11.01 12.05
CA ILE A 87 3.61 10.19 12.09
C ILE A 87 3.29 9.93 13.57
N ALA A 88 2.22 10.53 14.05
CA ALA A 88 1.89 10.51 15.48
C ALA A 88 0.95 9.35 15.84
N VAL A 89 1.16 8.77 17.02
CA VAL A 89 0.19 7.91 17.71
C VAL A 89 0.07 8.41 19.14
N ASP A 90 -1.16 8.64 19.62
CA ASP A 90 -1.42 9.16 20.96
C ASP A 90 -0.56 10.41 21.29
N GLY A 91 -0.39 11.31 20.30
CA GLY A 91 0.39 12.54 20.42
C GLY A 91 1.91 12.40 20.30
N HIS A 92 2.44 11.20 20.05
CA HIS A 92 3.88 10.94 19.97
C HIS A 92 4.31 10.53 18.56
N ASP A 93 5.32 11.20 17.99
CA ASP A 93 5.90 10.80 16.70
C ASP A 93 6.63 9.46 16.83
N VAL A 94 6.23 8.47 16.01
CA VAL A 94 6.81 7.12 16.03
C VAL A 94 8.09 7.02 15.19
N MET A 95 8.33 7.98 14.29
CA MET A 95 9.41 7.89 13.31
C MET A 95 10.84 7.81 13.90
N PRO A 96 11.19 8.50 15.00
CA PRO A 96 12.48 8.34 15.65
C PRO A 96 12.75 6.89 16.09
N GLY A 97 11.75 6.23 16.68
CA GLY A 97 11.86 4.82 17.11
C GLY A 97 12.01 3.85 15.95
N VAL A 98 11.27 4.07 14.86
CA VAL A 98 11.40 3.30 13.61
C VAL A 98 12.81 3.43 13.05
N ARG A 99 13.33 4.65 12.89
CA ARG A 99 14.67 4.91 12.34
C ARG A 99 15.78 4.34 13.22
N ALA A 100 15.66 4.47 14.54
CA ALA A 100 16.62 3.90 15.48
C ALA A 100 16.67 2.36 15.37
N THR A 101 15.52 1.71 15.22
CA THR A 101 15.44 0.26 15.04
C THR A 101 16.05 -0.18 13.71
N LEU A 102 15.74 0.52 12.61
CA LEU A 102 16.36 0.26 11.30
C LEU A 102 17.88 0.44 11.33
N ALA A 103 18.39 1.44 12.04
CA ALA A 103 19.83 1.65 12.22
C ALA A 103 20.49 0.49 12.99
N ARG A 104 19.85 0.00 14.06
CA ARG A 104 20.30 -1.18 14.81
C ARG A 104 20.30 -2.43 13.93
N LEU A 105 19.25 -2.65 13.14
CA LEU A 105 19.18 -3.77 12.20
C LEU A 105 20.31 -3.69 11.17
N LYS A 106 20.55 -2.52 10.57
CA LYS A 106 21.67 -2.32 9.64
C LYS A 106 23.00 -2.66 10.29
N ALA A 107 23.29 -2.11 11.47
CA ALA A 107 24.54 -2.35 12.18
C ALA A 107 24.75 -3.84 12.53
N PHE A 108 23.69 -4.52 12.96
CA PHE A 108 23.73 -5.95 13.21
C PHE A 108 23.99 -6.76 11.94
N THR A 109 23.22 -6.49 10.88
CA THR A 109 23.37 -7.21 9.61
C THR A 109 24.75 -7.01 8.99
N GLU A 110 25.36 -5.83 9.15
CA GLU A 110 26.71 -5.57 8.67
C GLU A 110 27.74 -6.42 9.41
N GLN A 111 27.65 -6.50 10.75
CA GLN A 111 28.54 -7.34 11.56
C GLN A 111 28.42 -8.82 11.19
N VAL A 112 27.21 -9.31 10.95
CA VAL A 112 26.98 -10.70 10.50
C VAL A 112 27.55 -10.92 9.10
N ARG A 113 27.22 -10.06 8.14
CA ARG A 113 27.61 -10.22 6.73
C ARG A 113 29.12 -10.07 6.51
N SER A 114 29.79 -9.28 7.33
CA SER A 114 31.25 -9.11 7.31
C SER A 114 32.00 -10.24 8.02
N GLY A 115 31.31 -11.09 8.79
CA GLY A 115 31.93 -12.10 9.64
C GLY A 115 32.52 -11.54 10.95
N ALA A 116 32.31 -10.25 11.26
CA ALA A 116 32.73 -9.65 12.53
C ALA A 116 31.93 -10.19 13.73
N TRP A 117 30.69 -10.62 13.51
CA TRP A 117 29.86 -11.29 14.50
C TRP A 117 30.04 -12.80 14.39
N THR A 118 30.65 -13.41 15.40
CA THR A 118 30.93 -14.86 15.45
C THR A 118 30.00 -15.60 16.41
N GLY A 119 29.85 -16.91 16.19
CA GLY A 119 29.13 -17.81 17.09
C GLY A 119 29.99 -18.30 18.26
N GLY A 120 29.45 -19.26 19.03
CA GLY A 120 30.09 -19.74 20.27
C GLY A 120 31.47 -20.42 20.10
N THR A 121 31.89 -20.73 18.87
CA THR A 121 33.22 -21.30 18.56
C THR A 121 34.18 -20.27 17.97
N GLY A 122 33.81 -18.99 17.94
CA GLY A 122 34.58 -17.93 17.26
C GLY A 122 34.53 -18.02 15.73
N LYS A 123 33.57 -18.77 15.19
CA LYS A 123 33.25 -18.89 13.77
C LYS A 123 31.78 -18.58 13.52
#